data_AF-A1ZYU5-F1
#
_entry.id   AF-A1ZYU5-F1
#
_cell.length_a   1.000
_cell.length_b   1.000
_cell.length_c   1.000
_cell.angle_alpha   90.00
_cell.angle_beta   90.00
_cell.angle_gamma   90.00
#
_symmetry.space_group_name_H-M   'P 1'
#
loop_
_entity.id
_entity.type
_entity.pdbx_description
1 polymer ?
#
loop_
_entity_poly.entity_id
_entity_poly.type
_entity_poly.pdbx_seq_one_letter_code
_entity_poly.pdbx_strand_id
1 'polypeptide(L)'
;MNNKNLHKLLLKNPQKFIASNEIQEIIRKTAYKFTSRGGIYGFSKDDLTQEILYVILEKKIGYIAQNYNPDITSIQGYMSRVAFNICLELLRKQQNKPVFKNSLDTDTENLLINERNDTTPESSFIENEIIEREVERLKSYLKMFAKYQHKFTLLLKLYCRIILTKQDFKNFAVGFSSKELDLYYQQFNKEYTEYSDKEIYKIITPLLNKVETKKNSPDSIRKWLDSKVSALKEVMNQSPHYQYDTEAFKNLIRLL
;
A
#
# COMPACT_ATOMS: atom_id res chain seq x y z
N MET A 1 -2.08 38.46 -0.35
CA MET A 1 -0.95 39.38 -0.63
C MET A 1 -0.85 39.61 -2.13
N ASN A 2 -0.45 40.82 -2.56
CA ASN A 2 -0.18 41.12 -3.97
C ASN A 2 1.11 40.41 -4.45
N ASN A 3 1.16 39.93 -5.70
CA ASN A 3 2.29 39.21 -6.31
C ASN A 3 3.64 39.96 -6.12
N LYS A 4 3.61 41.29 -6.21
CA LYS A 4 4.78 42.16 -5.97
C LYS A 4 5.30 42.09 -4.53
N ASN A 5 4.41 41.93 -3.54
CA ASN A 5 4.80 41.83 -2.13
C ASN A 5 5.40 40.47 -1.81
N LEU A 6 4.82 39.40 -2.37
CA LEU A 6 5.36 38.04 -2.25
C LEU A 6 6.73 37.92 -2.92
N HIS A 7 6.94 38.55 -4.08
CA HIS A 7 8.24 38.60 -4.74
C HIS A 7 9.29 39.35 -3.90
N LYS A 8 8.94 40.53 -3.35
CA LYS A 8 9.83 41.25 -2.42
C LYS A 8 10.16 40.42 -1.18
N LEU A 9 9.20 39.65 -0.67
CA LEU A 9 9.38 38.78 0.48
C LEU A 9 10.32 37.60 0.15
N LEU A 10 10.18 37.00 -1.04
CA LEU A 10 11.07 35.95 -1.52
C LEU A 10 12.53 36.43 -1.58
N LEU A 11 12.79 37.64 -2.06
CA LEU A 11 14.15 38.19 -2.16
C LEU A 11 14.74 38.59 -0.80
N LYS A 12 13.94 39.22 0.07
CA LYS A 12 14.44 39.76 1.35
C LYS A 12 14.50 38.71 2.46
N ASN A 13 13.54 37.79 2.51
CA ASN A 13 13.45 36.78 3.55
C ASN A 13 12.76 35.50 3.02
N PRO A 14 13.49 34.66 2.28
CA PRO A 14 12.93 33.47 1.64
C PRO A 14 12.27 32.49 2.61
N GLN A 15 12.75 32.40 3.85
CA GLN A 15 12.16 31.55 4.89
C GLN A 15 10.77 32.05 5.31
N LYS A 16 10.63 33.36 5.56
CA LYS A 16 9.32 33.98 5.84
C LYS A 16 8.37 33.89 4.64
N PHE A 17 8.90 33.91 3.42
CA PHE A 17 8.11 33.68 2.21
C PHE A 17 7.50 32.27 2.20
N ILE A 18 8.28 31.22 2.45
CA ILE A 18 7.78 29.84 2.52
C ILE A 18 6.81 29.64 3.68
N ALA A 19 7.01 30.32 4.81
CA ALA A 19 6.11 30.26 5.96
C ALA A 19 4.79 31.03 5.76
N SER A 20 4.66 31.82 4.67
CA SER A 20 3.41 32.55 4.40
C SER A 20 2.25 31.60 4.11
N ASN A 21 1.08 31.93 4.65
CA ASN A 21 -0.13 31.10 4.51
C ASN A 21 -0.46 30.80 3.03
N GLU A 22 -0.24 31.77 2.14
CA GLU A 22 -0.54 31.61 0.72
C GLU A 22 0.35 30.56 0.05
N ILE A 23 1.64 30.51 0.40
CA ILE A 23 2.57 29.52 -0.17
C ILE A 23 2.38 28.16 0.50
N GLN A 24 2.14 28.12 1.81
CA GLN A 24 1.80 26.90 2.54
C GLN A 24 0.55 26.22 1.97
N GLU A 25 -0.50 26.98 1.67
CA GLU A 25 -1.72 26.46 1.06
C GLU A 25 -1.47 25.87 -0.33
N ILE A 26 -0.62 26.50 -1.15
CA ILE A 26 -0.28 25.97 -2.49
C ILE A 26 0.46 24.64 -2.38
N ILE A 27 1.40 24.53 -1.44
CA ILE A 27 2.15 23.30 -1.21
C ILE A 27 1.20 22.20 -0.69
N ARG A 28 0.33 22.50 0.27
CA ARG A 28 -0.68 21.56 0.79
C ARG A 28 -1.66 21.08 -0.27
N LYS A 29 -2.15 21.98 -1.14
CA LYS A 29 -3.05 21.63 -2.24
C LYS A 29 -2.35 20.73 -3.25
N THR A 30 -1.09 21.02 -3.55
CA THR A 30 -0.27 20.18 -4.42
C THR A 30 -0.04 18.82 -3.79
N ALA A 31 0.38 18.75 -2.52
CA ALA A 31 0.57 17.50 -1.79
C ALA A 31 -0.73 16.67 -1.74
N TYR A 32 -1.86 17.30 -1.41
CA TYR A 32 -3.17 16.64 -1.40
C TYR A 32 -3.52 16.02 -2.75
N LYS A 33 -3.28 16.74 -3.86
CA LYS A 33 -3.52 16.20 -5.21
C LYS A 33 -2.69 14.95 -5.50
N PHE A 34 -1.48 14.85 -4.97
CA PHE A 34 -0.62 13.67 -5.14
C PHE A 34 -1.01 12.53 -4.20
N THR A 35 -1.36 12.80 -2.94
CA THR A 35 -1.78 11.76 -1.99
C THR A 35 -3.16 11.20 -2.33
N SER A 36 -4.12 12.06 -2.73
CA SER A 36 -5.47 11.64 -3.15
C SER A 36 -5.50 10.80 -4.42
N ARG A 37 -4.50 10.96 -5.29
CA ARG A 37 -4.35 10.17 -6.53
C ARG A 37 -3.44 8.95 -6.32
N GLY A 38 -3.04 8.64 -5.08
CA GLY A 38 -2.18 7.51 -4.77
C GLY A 38 -0.76 7.61 -5.33
N GLY A 39 -0.30 8.81 -5.70
CA GLY A 39 0.96 9.00 -6.41
C GLY A 39 2.19 8.63 -5.60
N ILE A 40 2.25 8.98 -4.30
CA ILE A 40 3.45 8.77 -3.46
C ILE A 40 3.08 7.87 -2.28
N TYR A 41 3.56 6.63 -2.30
CA TYR A 41 3.22 5.60 -1.30
C TYR A 41 3.83 5.93 0.07
N GLY A 42 3.06 5.67 1.14
CA GLY A 42 3.53 5.75 2.53
C GLY A 42 3.64 7.14 3.14
N PHE A 43 3.28 8.19 2.39
CA PHE A 43 3.21 9.55 2.91
C PHE A 43 1.75 9.93 3.19
N SER A 44 1.45 10.40 4.40
CA SER A 44 0.24 11.18 4.61
C SER A 44 0.33 12.53 3.88
N LYS A 45 -0.79 13.23 3.71
CA LYS A 45 -0.82 14.59 3.15
C LYS A 45 0.16 15.50 3.89
N ASP A 46 0.20 15.40 5.22
CA ASP A 46 1.04 16.26 6.06
C ASP A 46 2.50 15.87 5.93
N ASP A 47 2.82 14.56 5.85
CA ASP A 47 4.19 14.09 5.62
C ASP A 47 4.72 14.59 4.27
N LEU A 48 3.92 14.48 3.21
CA LEU A 48 4.33 14.93 1.88
C LEU A 48 4.49 16.45 1.84
N THR A 49 3.61 17.19 2.53
CA THR A 49 3.73 18.64 2.67
C THR A 49 5.05 19.00 3.36
N GLN A 50 5.40 18.32 4.45
CA GLN A 50 6.65 18.55 5.18
C GLN A 50 7.89 18.22 4.33
N GLU A 51 7.85 17.12 3.58
CA GLU A 51 8.96 16.72 2.70
C GLU A 51 9.18 17.76 1.58
N ILE A 52 8.12 18.26 0.96
CA ILE A 52 8.22 19.33 -0.05
C ILE A 52 8.82 20.60 0.57
N LEU A 53 8.36 20.98 1.76
CA LEU A 53 8.88 22.15 2.48
C LEU A 53 10.37 22.00 2.79
N TYR A 54 10.77 20.82 3.27
CA TYR A 54 12.16 20.49 3.56
C TYR A 54 13.04 20.62 2.32
N VAL A 55 12.65 20.01 1.20
CA VAL A 55 13.41 20.09 -0.06
C VAL A 55 13.48 21.54 -0.58
N ILE A 56 12.41 22.32 -0.48
CA ILE A 56 12.43 23.72 -0.88
C ILE A 56 13.42 24.49 -0.02
N LEU A 57 13.29 24.42 1.31
CA LEU A 57 14.10 25.21 2.24
C LEU A 57 15.58 24.84 2.17
N GLU A 58 15.91 23.55 2.08
CA GLU A 58 17.29 23.10 2.14
C GLU A 58 17.99 23.17 0.79
N LYS A 59 17.29 22.92 -0.33
CA LYS A 59 17.93 22.65 -1.62
C LYS A 59 17.54 23.59 -2.75
N LYS A 60 16.36 24.22 -2.70
CA LYS A 60 15.83 24.99 -3.86
C LYS A 60 15.53 26.46 -3.59
N ILE A 61 15.52 26.91 -2.34
CA ILE A 61 15.06 28.26 -1.99
C ILE A 61 15.92 29.37 -2.62
N GLY A 62 17.25 29.20 -2.64
CA GLY A 62 18.15 30.15 -3.30
C GLY A 62 17.95 30.19 -4.82
N TYR A 63 17.77 29.02 -5.44
CA TYR A 63 17.49 28.91 -6.87
C TYR A 63 16.15 29.54 -7.25
N ILE A 64 15.11 29.34 -6.43
CA ILE A 64 13.78 29.94 -6.62
C ILE A 64 13.86 31.47 -6.58
N ALA A 65 14.60 32.02 -5.62
CA ALA A 65 14.78 33.48 -5.50
C ALA A 65 15.52 34.09 -6.70
N GLN A 66 16.47 33.37 -7.29
CA GLN A 66 17.27 33.86 -8.43
C GLN A 66 16.56 33.73 -9.78
N ASN A 67 15.75 32.68 -9.97
CA ASN A 67 15.20 32.32 -11.29
C ASN A 67 13.72 32.65 -11.47
N TYR A 68 13.04 33.14 -10.43
CA TYR A 68 11.66 33.59 -10.57
C TYR A 68 11.59 34.93 -11.32
N ASN A 69 10.81 34.96 -12.41
CA ASN A 69 10.53 36.18 -13.17
C ASN A 69 9.04 36.57 -13.03
N PRO A 70 8.71 37.72 -12.40
CA PRO A 70 7.34 38.15 -12.17
C PRO A 70 6.60 38.60 -13.43
N ASP A 71 7.29 38.88 -14.53
CA ASP A 71 6.69 39.33 -15.78
C ASP A 71 6.13 38.16 -16.62
N ILE A 72 6.60 36.94 -16.35
CA ILE A 72 6.24 35.73 -17.10
C ILE A 72 5.11 34.96 -16.40
N THR A 73 5.12 34.87 -15.08
CA THR A 73 4.14 34.07 -14.34
C THR A 73 3.93 34.60 -12.92
N SER A 74 2.78 34.28 -12.33
CA SER A 74 2.53 34.60 -10.94
C SER A 74 3.38 33.74 -10.02
N ILE A 75 3.81 34.29 -8.87
CA ILE A 75 4.65 33.56 -7.91
C ILE A 75 3.94 32.30 -7.38
N GLN A 76 2.62 32.35 -7.30
CA GLN A 76 1.79 31.23 -6.90
C GLN A 76 1.80 30.11 -7.94
N GLY A 77 1.67 30.46 -9.23
CA GLY A 77 1.77 29.50 -10.35
C GLY A 77 3.15 28.89 -10.44
N TYR A 78 4.19 29.71 -10.27
CA TYR A 78 5.58 29.25 -10.21
C TYR A 78 5.80 28.25 -9.07
N MET A 79 5.38 28.61 -7.85
CA MET A 79 5.52 27.75 -6.68
C MET A 79 4.71 26.46 -6.76
N SER A 80 3.53 26.49 -7.38
CA SER A 80 2.76 25.28 -7.67
C SER A 80 3.54 24.34 -8.57
N ARG A 81 4.19 24.86 -9.62
CA ARG A 81 5.04 24.07 -10.52
C ARG A 81 6.29 23.53 -9.82
N VAL A 82 6.92 24.32 -8.96
CA VAL A 82 8.06 23.88 -8.13
C VAL A 82 7.65 22.73 -7.20
N ALA A 83 6.56 22.89 -6.43
CA ALA A 83 6.06 21.85 -5.55
C ALA A 83 5.68 20.57 -6.32
N PHE A 84 5.04 20.73 -7.49
CA PHE A 84 4.69 19.62 -8.37
C PHE A 84 5.93 18.86 -8.86
N ASN A 85 6.97 19.57 -9.28
CA ASN A 85 8.23 18.96 -9.73
C ASN A 85 8.93 18.22 -8.59
N ILE A 86 8.87 18.74 -7.36
CA ILE A 86 9.42 18.05 -6.19
C ILE A 86 8.64 16.76 -5.92
N CYS A 87 7.31 16.78 -5.99
CA CYS A 87 6.51 15.55 -5.91
C CYS A 87 6.93 14.53 -6.98
N LEU A 88 7.18 14.97 -8.23
CA LEU A 88 7.67 14.10 -9.29
C LEU A 88 9.08 13.57 -9.01
N GLU A 89 9.98 14.37 -8.45
CA GLU A 89 11.32 13.92 -8.05
C GLU A 89 11.24 12.87 -6.94
N LEU A 90 10.37 13.09 -5.94
CA LEU A 90 10.13 12.14 -4.85
C LEU A 90 9.53 10.83 -5.38
N LEU A 91 8.55 10.93 -6.28
CA LEU A 91 7.98 9.80 -7.00
C LEU A 91 9.05 8.99 -7.74
N ARG A 92 9.88 9.68 -8.54
CA ARG A 92 10.99 9.04 -9.28
C ARG A 92 12.02 8.41 -8.35
N LYS A 93 12.31 9.03 -7.20
CA LYS A 93 13.21 8.46 -6.19
C LYS A 93 12.63 7.22 -5.52
N GLN A 94 11.32 7.17 -5.30
CA GLN A 94 10.64 5.95 -4.87
C GLN A 94 10.76 4.85 -5.93
N GLN A 95 10.50 5.18 -7.21
CA GLN A 95 10.65 4.27 -8.35
C GLN A 95 12.11 3.84 -8.61
N ASN A 96 13.11 4.61 -8.17
CA ASN A 96 14.53 4.31 -8.37
C ASN A 96 15.20 3.59 -7.19
N LYS A 97 14.49 3.33 -6.08
CA LYS A 97 14.90 2.25 -5.17
C LYS A 97 14.65 0.92 -5.89
N PRO A 98 15.50 -0.12 -5.76
CA PRO A 98 15.39 -1.37 -6.53
C PRO A 98 14.24 -2.27 -6.06
N VAL A 99 13.07 -1.69 -5.84
CA VAL A 99 11.79 -2.36 -5.66
C VAL A 99 10.77 -1.51 -6.42
N PHE A 100 10.22 -2.07 -7.50
CA PHE A 100 9.15 -1.53 -8.35
C PHE A 100 9.50 -0.43 -9.37
N LYS A 101 9.94 -0.88 -10.55
CA LYS A 101 9.55 -0.26 -11.83
C LYS A 101 8.83 -1.29 -12.67
N ASN A 102 7.53 -1.14 -12.83
CA ASN A 102 6.84 -1.42 -14.09
C ASN A 102 6.11 -0.12 -14.46
N SER A 103 6.75 0.73 -15.26
CA SER A 103 6.11 1.89 -15.87
C SER A 103 5.74 1.56 -17.30
N LEU A 104 4.61 0.86 -17.48
CA LEU A 104 3.86 0.79 -18.74
C LEU A 104 2.34 0.93 -18.52
N ASP A 105 1.87 1.07 -17.27
CA ASP A 105 0.46 0.93 -16.90
C ASP A 105 -0.32 2.27 -16.88
N THR A 106 -0.43 2.98 -17.99
CA THR A 106 -1.50 4.03 -18.04
C THR A 106 -2.09 4.28 -19.43
N ASP A 107 -1.33 4.02 -20.49
CA ASP A 107 -1.83 4.21 -21.86
C ASP A 107 -2.39 2.92 -22.48
N THR A 108 -1.95 1.74 -22.06
CA THR A 108 -2.40 0.46 -22.64
C THR A 108 -3.71 -0.07 -22.04
N GLU A 109 -3.97 0.14 -20.75
CA GLU A 109 -5.16 -0.41 -20.07
C GLU A 109 -6.48 0.27 -20.48
N ASN A 110 -6.44 1.57 -20.80
CA ASN A 110 -7.64 2.30 -21.22
C ASN A 110 -8.10 1.97 -22.66
N LEU A 111 -7.24 1.37 -23.49
CA LEU A 111 -7.61 0.92 -24.83
C LEU A 111 -8.27 -0.47 -24.83
N LEU A 112 -8.00 -1.31 -23.82
CA LEU A 112 -8.35 -2.74 -23.83
C LEU A 112 -9.67 -3.09 -23.13
N ILE A 113 -10.26 -2.18 -22.36
CA ILE A 113 -11.54 -2.41 -21.66
C ILE A 113 -12.73 -2.44 -22.66
N ASN A 114 -12.55 -1.93 -23.88
CA ASN A 114 -13.62 -1.86 -24.89
C ASN A 114 -13.78 -3.12 -25.78
N GLU A 115 -12.90 -4.13 -25.68
CA GLU A 115 -12.92 -5.33 -26.54
C GLU A 115 -13.20 -6.64 -25.77
N ARG A 116 -14.04 -6.59 -24.73
CA ARG A 116 -14.30 -7.73 -23.82
C ARG A 116 -15.23 -8.83 -24.36
N ASN A 117 -15.33 -9.05 -25.67
CA ASN A 117 -16.32 -10.00 -26.22
C ASN A 117 -15.78 -11.19 -27.03
N ASP A 118 -14.47 -11.43 -27.13
CA ASP A 118 -13.98 -12.61 -27.87
C ASP A 118 -13.01 -13.47 -27.05
N THR A 119 -13.35 -14.75 -26.92
CA THR A 119 -12.57 -15.82 -26.29
C THR A 119 -11.38 -16.18 -27.18
N THR A 120 -10.37 -15.32 -27.17
CA THR A 120 -9.10 -15.54 -27.87
C THR A 120 -8.01 -15.98 -26.88
N PRO A 121 -7.00 -16.75 -27.31
CA PRO A 121 -5.87 -17.13 -26.46
C PRO A 121 -5.15 -15.93 -25.81
N GLU A 122 -5.19 -14.79 -26.48
CA GLU A 122 -4.59 -13.52 -26.03
C GLU A 122 -5.32 -12.93 -24.81
N SER A 123 -6.66 -13.05 -24.73
CA SER A 123 -7.41 -12.60 -23.55
C SER A 123 -7.06 -13.42 -22.31
N SER A 124 -6.83 -14.74 -22.47
CA SER A 124 -6.42 -15.62 -21.39
C SER A 124 -5.01 -15.32 -20.85
N PHE A 125 -4.11 -14.84 -21.71
CA PHE A 125 -2.76 -14.43 -21.31
C PHE A 125 -2.81 -13.15 -20.47
N ILE A 126 -3.62 -12.18 -20.89
CA ILE A 126 -3.80 -10.91 -20.18
C ILE A 126 -4.47 -11.13 -18.81
N GLU A 127 -5.47 -12.00 -18.72
CA GLU A 127 -6.10 -12.36 -17.44
C GLU A 127 -5.11 -12.98 -16.45
N ASN A 128 -4.23 -13.87 -16.92
CA ASN A 128 -3.20 -14.47 -16.08
C ASN A 128 -2.17 -13.43 -15.61
N GLU A 129 -1.76 -12.50 -16.46
CA GLU A 129 -0.82 -11.42 -16.09
C GLU A 129 -1.42 -10.48 -15.02
N ILE A 130 -2.71 -10.18 -15.11
CA ILE A 130 -3.44 -9.40 -14.10
C ILE A 130 -3.46 -10.17 -12.77
N ILE A 131 -3.80 -11.46 -12.79
CA ILE A 131 -3.84 -12.30 -11.58
C ILE A 131 -2.45 -12.38 -10.94
N GLU A 132 -1.40 -12.61 -11.73
CA GLU A 132 -0.02 -12.68 -11.24
C GLU A 132 0.41 -11.36 -10.58
N ARG A 133 0.06 -10.21 -11.19
CA ARG A 133 0.31 -8.89 -10.59
C ARG A 133 -0.37 -8.73 -9.24
N GLU A 134 -1.63 -9.13 -9.13
CA GLU A 134 -2.38 -9.02 -7.88
C GLU A 134 -1.87 -9.99 -6.80
N VAL A 135 -1.42 -11.19 -7.20
CA VAL A 135 -0.72 -12.14 -6.31
C VAL A 135 0.61 -11.54 -5.82
N GLU A 136 1.40 -10.91 -6.69
CA GLU A 136 2.65 -10.26 -6.28
C GLU A 136 2.43 -9.04 -5.38
N ARG A 137 1.35 -8.28 -5.58
CA ARG A 137 0.93 -7.22 -4.64
C ARG A 137 0.61 -7.81 -3.27
N LEU A 138 -0.15 -8.90 -3.20
CA LEU A 138 -0.45 -9.60 -1.96
C LEU A 138 0.82 -10.12 -1.28
N LYS A 139 1.72 -10.80 -2.01
CA LYS A 139 3.02 -11.27 -1.49
C LYS A 139 3.87 -10.13 -0.97
N SER A 140 3.90 -9.00 -1.67
CA SER A 140 4.66 -7.81 -1.26
C SER A 140 4.13 -7.22 0.03
N TYR A 141 2.81 -7.18 0.20
CA TYR A 141 2.19 -6.79 1.47
C TYR A 141 2.55 -7.76 2.60
N LEU A 142 2.47 -9.07 2.36
CA LEU A 142 2.84 -10.08 3.36
C LEU A 142 4.31 -9.97 3.81
N LYS A 143 5.23 -9.59 2.90
CA LYS A 143 6.65 -9.33 3.22
C LYS A 143 6.84 -8.18 4.20
N MET A 144 5.95 -7.18 4.25
CA MET A 144 6.01 -6.12 5.27
C MET A 144 5.83 -6.66 6.69
N PHE A 145 5.22 -7.84 6.83
CA PHE A 145 5.06 -8.55 8.09
C PHE A 145 6.12 -9.64 8.27
N ALA A 146 7.35 -9.49 7.76
CA ALA A 146 8.40 -10.52 7.79
C ALA A 146 8.49 -11.29 9.12
N LYS A 147 8.41 -10.59 10.26
CA LYS A 147 8.44 -11.21 11.60
C LYS A 147 7.27 -12.17 11.89
N TYR A 148 6.09 -11.91 11.32
CA TYR A 148 4.86 -12.66 11.56
C TYR A 148 4.25 -13.22 10.26
N GLN A 149 5.03 -13.30 9.18
CA GLN A 149 4.53 -13.61 7.84
C GLN A 149 3.80 -14.95 7.83
N HIS A 150 4.43 -16.01 8.35
CA HIS A 150 3.83 -17.34 8.38
C HIS A 150 2.58 -17.41 9.27
N LYS A 151 2.58 -16.70 10.41
CA LYS A 151 1.39 -16.57 11.27
C LYS A 151 0.25 -15.91 10.52
N PHE A 152 0.56 -14.80 9.84
CA PHE A 152 -0.44 -14.01 9.15
C PHE A 152 -1.01 -14.80 7.97
N THR A 153 -0.18 -15.45 7.16
CA THR A 153 -0.62 -16.32 6.06
C THR A 153 -1.52 -17.45 6.56
N LEU A 154 -1.14 -18.15 7.62
CA LEU A 154 -1.94 -19.24 8.19
C LEU A 154 -3.32 -18.73 8.66
N LEU A 155 -3.33 -17.64 9.42
CA LEU A 155 -4.56 -17.03 9.91
C LEU A 155 -5.43 -16.47 8.78
N LEU A 156 -4.83 -15.93 7.72
CA LEU A 156 -5.52 -15.42 6.55
C LEU A 156 -6.19 -16.55 5.75
N LYS A 157 -5.53 -17.70 5.60
CA LYS A 157 -6.13 -18.91 5.03
C LYS A 157 -7.32 -19.41 5.88
N LEU A 158 -7.20 -19.40 7.21
CA LEU A 158 -8.31 -19.73 8.11
C LEU A 158 -9.49 -18.75 7.99
N TYR A 159 -9.21 -17.45 7.93
CA TYR A 159 -10.21 -16.39 7.73
C TYR A 159 -11.01 -16.61 6.45
N CYS A 160 -10.33 -16.93 5.34
CA CYS A 160 -10.96 -17.21 4.04
C CYS A 160 -11.53 -18.63 3.89
N ARG A 161 -11.52 -19.44 4.95
CA ARG A 161 -11.97 -20.84 4.91
C ARG A 161 -11.28 -21.68 3.82
N ILE A 162 -9.97 -21.47 3.65
CA ILE A 162 -9.14 -22.21 2.68
C ILE A 162 -8.60 -23.47 3.36
N ILE A 163 -8.86 -24.63 2.76
CA ILE A 163 -8.34 -25.92 3.20
C ILE A 163 -6.81 -25.82 3.39
N LEU A 164 -6.35 -26.14 4.60
CA LEU A 164 -4.95 -26.02 4.96
C LEU A 164 -4.17 -27.26 4.59
N THR A 165 -2.95 -27.04 4.11
CA THR A 165 -1.99 -28.09 3.78
C THR A 165 -1.07 -28.37 4.96
N LYS A 166 -0.39 -29.51 4.95
CA LYS A 166 0.68 -29.79 5.93
C LYS A 166 1.79 -28.72 5.89
N GLN A 167 2.04 -28.13 4.73
CA GLN A 167 3.09 -27.13 4.56
C GLN A 167 2.74 -25.83 5.29
N ASP A 168 1.48 -25.43 5.33
CA ASP A 168 1.03 -24.22 6.04
C ASP A 168 1.38 -24.28 7.54
N PHE A 169 1.18 -25.45 8.16
CA PHE A 169 1.56 -25.68 9.55
C PHE A 169 3.07 -25.76 9.74
N LYS A 170 3.79 -26.44 8.85
CA LYS A 170 5.27 -26.56 8.92
C LYS A 170 5.97 -25.22 8.78
N ASN A 171 5.48 -24.35 7.89
CA ASN A 171 6.01 -23.00 7.68
C ASN A 171 5.88 -22.14 8.94
N PHE A 172 4.77 -22.29 9.68
CA PHE A 172 4.52 -21.52 10.88
C PHE A 172 5.19 -22.11 12.13
N ALA A 173 5.05 -23.41 12.36
CA ALA A 173 5.50 -24.10 13.56
C ALA A 173 6.80 -24.88 13.30
N VAL A 174 7.86 -24.15 12.92
CA VAL A 174 9.17 -24.74 12.64
C VAL A 174 9.70 -25.44 13.90
N GLY A 175 10.10 -26.71 13.78
CA GLY A 175 10.64 -27.51 14.89
C GLY A 175 9.61 -28.28 15.72
N PHE A 176 8.32 -28.22 15.39
CA PHE A 176 7.28 -29.00 16.07
C PHE A 176 7.21 -30.44 15.54
N SER A 177 6.84 -31.37 16.41
CA SER A 177 6.69 -32.77 16.01
C SER A 177 5.54 -32.95 15.01
N SER A 178 5.73 -33.83 14.03
CA SER A 178 4.70 -34.08 13.00
C SER A 178 3.38 -34.57 13.59
N LYS A 179 3.42 -35.36 14.67
CA LYS A 179 2.23 -35.88 15.35
C LYS A 179 1.35 -34.77 15.94
N GLU A 180 1.95 -33.73 16.50
CA GLU A 180 1.20 -32.61 17.07
C GLU A 180 0.56 -31.76 15.98
N LEU A 181 1.25 -31.56 14.86
CA LEU A 181 0.72 -30.81 13.71
C LEU A 181 -0.38 -31.60 12.98
N ASP A 182 -0.31 -32.93 12.96
CA ASP A 182 -1.30 -33.79 12.31
C ASP A 182 -2.71 -33.61 12.92
N LEU A 183 -2.82 -33.31 14.23
CA LEU A 183 -4.12 -33.02 14.86
C LEU A 183 -4.78 -31.77 14.26
N TYR A 184 -4.01 -30.70 14.08
CA TYR A 184 -4.53 -29.46 13.46
C TYR A 184 -4.79 -29.66 11.97
N TYR A 185 -3.92 -30.39 11.29
CA TYR A 185 -4.10 -30.74 9.88
C TYR A 185 -5.40 -31.53 9.67
N GLN A 186 -5.70 -32.55 10.47
CA GLN A 186 -6.94 -33.33 10.35
C GLN A 186 -8.22 -32.50 10.55
N GLN A 187 -8.15 -31.38 11.27
CA GLN A 187 -9.29 -30.48 11.46
C GLN A 187 -9.51 -29.58 10.24
N PHE A 188 -8.43 -29.12 9.60
CA PHE A 188 -8.48 -28.08 8.56
C PHE A 188 -8.11 -28.57 7.15
N ASN A 189 -7.86 -29.87 6.95
CA ASN A 189 -7.54 -30.47 5.64
C ASN A 189 -8.77 -30.87 4.80
N LYS A 190 -9.96 -30.56 5.30
CA LYS A 190 -11.26 -30.75 4.64
C LYS A 190 -12.03 -29.45 4.71
N GLU A 191 -13.19 -29.36 4.06
CA GLU A 191 -14.04 -28.19 4.23
C GLU A 191 -14.51 -28.05 5.69
N TYR A 192 -14.44 -26.83 6.21
CA TYR A 192 -14.82 -26.47 7.57
C TYR A 192 -15.64 -25.18 7.61
N THR A 193 -16.42 -24.94 6.55
CA THR A 193 -17.32 -23.79 6.41
C THR A 193 -18.38 -23.74 7.52
N GLU A 194 -18.75 -24.90 8.07
CA GLU A 194 -19.70 -25.02 9.18
C GLU A 194 -19.16 -24.53 10.53
N TYR A 195 -17.84 -24.44 10.70
CA TYR A 195 -17.27 -23.88 11.92
C TYR A 195 -17.47 -22.37 11.97
N SER A 196 -17.98 -21.91 13.11
CA SER A 196 -17.99 -20.50 13.45
C SER A 196 -16.57 -19.97 13.62
N ASP A 197 -16.37 -18.66 13.44
CA ASP A 197 -15.08 -18.03 13.70
C ASP A 197 -14.58 -18.33 15.12
N LYS A 198 -15.49 -18.29 16.10
CA LYS A 198 -15.19 -18.59 17.49
C LYS A 198 -14.60 -20.00 17.66
N GLU A 199 -15.14 -21.00 16.97
CA GLU A 199 -14.64 -22.37 17.02
C GLU A 199 -13.27 -22.49 16.37
N ILE A 200 -13.08 -21.90 15.18
CA ILE A 200 -11.79 -21.92 14.49
C ILE A 200 -10.70 -21.29 15.35
N TYR A 201 -10.96 -20.11 15.93
CA TYR A 201 -9.99 -19.47 16.80
C TYR A 201 -9.76 -20.26 18.09
N LYS A 202 -10.78 -20.91 18.65
CA LYS A 202 -10.61 -21.80 19.81
C LYS A 202 -9.70 -22.98 19.49
N ILE A 203 -9.81 -23.56 18.29
CA ILE A 203 -9.00 -24.70 17.83
C ILE A 203 -7.56 -24.28 17.56
N ILE A 204 -7.31 -23.17 16.85
CA ILE A 204 -5.94 -22.79 16.42
C ILE A 204 -5.13 -22.06 17.50
N THR A 205 -5.79 -21.40 18.46
CA THR A 205 -5.11 -20.59 19.49
C THR A 205 -4.06 -21.36 20.31
N PRO A 206 -4.31 -22.61 20.76
CA PRO A 206 -3.29 -23.40 21.45
C PRO A 206 -1.99 -23.56 20.66
N LEU A 207 -2.07 -23.80 19.35
CA LEU A 207 -0.89 -23.88 18.47
C LEU A 207 -0.14 -22.56 18.44
N LEU A 208 -0.85 -21.45 18.19
CA LEU A 208 -0.26 -20.11 18.10
C LEU A 208 0.44 -19.72 19.41
N ASN A 209 -0.20 -19.97 20.55
CA ASN A 209 0.34 -19.68 21.87
C ASN A 209 1.58 -20.52 22.19
N LYS A 210 1.58 -21.79 21.77
CA LYS A 210 2.73 -22.68 21.96
C LYS A 210 3.93 -22.24 21.10
N VAL A 211 3.70 -21.89 19.82
CA VAL A 211 4.76 -21.41 18.92
C VAL A 211 5.32 -20.05 19.37
N GLU A 212 4.45 -19.10 19.76
CA GLU A 212 4.89 -17.76 20.14
C GLU A 212 5.27 -17.61 21.63
N THR A 213 5.15 -18.67 22.43
CA THR A 213 5.32 -18.64 23.91
C THR A 213 4.46 -17.56 24.58
N LYS A 214 3.20 -17.42 24.14
CA LYS A 214 2.24 -16.42 24.63
C LYS A 214 0.99 -17.07 25.21
N LYS A 215 0.16 -16.27 25.87
CA LYS A 215 -1.15 -16.67 26.43
C LYS A 215 -2.27 -15.78 25.88
N ASN A 216 -2.34 -15.66 24.56
CA ASN A 216 -3.40 -14.87 23.93
C ASN A 216 -4.74 -15.62 24.02
N SER A 217 -5.82 -14.88 24.19
CA SER A 217 -7.16 -15.44 24.04
C SER A 217 -7.52 -15.60 22.55
N PRO A 218 -8.46 -16.50 22.21
CA PRO A 218 -8.98 -16.62 20.84
C PRO A 218 -9.49 -15.28 20.28
N ASP A 219 -10.17 -14.48 21.10
CA ASP A 219 -10.67 -13.16 20.68
C ASP A 219 -9.55 -12.15 20.43
N SER A 220 -8.46 -12.20 21.21
CA SER A 220 -7.28 -11.36 20.98
C SER A 220 -6.61 -11.66 19.64
N ILE A 221 -6.53 -12.93 19.26
CA ILE A 221 -5.97 -13.35 17.97
C ILE A 221 -6.89 -12.94 16.82
N ARG A 222 -8.21 -13.11 16.98
CA ARG A 222 -9.20 -12.66 16.00
C ARG A 222 -9.10 -11.16 15.76
N LYS A 223 -9.15 -10.33 16.82
CA LYS A 223 -9.02 -8.87 16.72
C LYS A 223 -7.70 -8.44 16.08
N TRP A 224 -6.61 -9.14 16.41
CA TRP A 224 -5.32 -8.90 15.77
C TRP A 224 -5.42 -9.16 14.26
N LEU A 225 -6.00 -10.28 13.85
CA LEU A 225 -6.16 -10.60 12.43
C LEU A 225 -7.08 -9.59 11.73
N ASP A 226 -8.24 -9.27 12.31
CA ASP A 226 -9.20 -8.32 11.77
C ASP A 226 -8.53 -6.97 11.47
N SER A 227 -7.68 -6.48 12.39
CA SER A 227 -6.92 -5.25 12.17
C SER A 227 -5.97 -5.31 10.97
N LYS A 228 -5.38 -6.48 10.70
CA LYS A 228 -4.46 -6.69 9.56
C LYS A 228 -5.21 -6.90 8.26
N VAL A 229 -6.35 -7.58 8.30
CA VAL A 229 -7.22 -7.77 7.14
C VAL A 229 -7.84 -6.45 6.70
N SER A 230 -8.28 -5.59 7.63
CA SER A 230 -8.76 -4.25 7.28
C SER A 230 -7.69 -3.40 6.60
N ALA A 231 -6.46 -3.40 7.15
CA ALA A 231 -5.35 -2.70 6.52
C ALA A 231 -4.99 -3.30 5.14
N LEU A 232 -5.06 -4.63 4.97
CA LEU A 232 -4.86 -5.29 3.68
C LEU A 232 -5.95 -4.88 2.68
N LYS A 233 -7.21 -4.87 3.10
CA LYS A 233 -8.36 -4.41 2.31
C LYS A 233 -8.15 -2.99 1.81
N GLU A 234 -7.76 -2.09 2.69
CA GLU A 234 -7.46 -0.70 2.33
C GLU A 234 -6.34 -0.60 1.29
N VAL A 235 -5.26 -1.38 1.43
CA VAL A 235 -4.13 -1.35 0.49
C VAL A 235 -4.49 -1.94 -0.87
N MET A 236 -5.23 -3.06 -0.89
CA MET A 236 -5.60 -3.71 -2.15
C MET A 236 -6.64 -2.90 -2.92
N ASN A 237 -7.61 -2.29 -2.22
CA ASN A 237 -8.69 -1.46 -2.78
C ASN A 237 -8.27 -0.03 -3.15
N GLN A 238 -6.99 0.32 -3.07
CA GLN A 238 -6.48 1.61 -3.56
C GLN A 238 -6.47 1.69 -5.10
N SER A 239 -6.58 0.56 -5.80
CA SER A 239 -6.77 0.56 -7.26
C SER A 239 -8.24 0.79 -7.58
N PRO A 240 -8.58 1.77 -8.46
CA PRO A 240 -9.97 2.06 -8.78
C PRO A 240 -10.68 0.97 -9.60
N HIS A 241 -9.95 -0.04 -10.07
CA HIS A 241 -10.45 -1.06 -10.99
C HIS A 241 -10.98 -2.33 -10.30
N TYR A 242 -10.53 -2.62 -9.07
CA TYR A 242 -10.87 -3.86 -8.37
C TYR A 242 -11.34 -3.58 -6.94
N GLN A 243 -12.50 -4.14 -6.59
CA GLN A 243 -12.99 -4.17 -5.21
C GLN A 243 -12.78 -5.58 -4.64
N TYR A 244 -11.93 -5.65 -3.64
CA TYR A 244 -11.58 -6.85 -2.90
C TYR A 244 -12.52 -7.04 -1.72
N ASP A 245 -13.48 -7.93 -1.91
CA ASP A 245 -14.25 -8.54 -0.85
C ASP A 245 -13.56 -9.83 -0.34
N THR A 246 -14.20 -10.51 0.62
CA THR A 246 -13.65 -11.73 1.22
C THR A 246 -13.48 -12.87 0.20
N GLU A 247 -14.33 -12.93 -0.83
CA GLU A 247 -14.29 -13.93 -1.90
C GLU A 247 -13.08 -13.69 -2.82
N ALA A 248 -12.87 -12.43 -3.24
CA ALA A 248 -11.72 -12.02 -4.03
C ALA A 248 -10.40 -12.30 -3.30
N PHE A 249 -10.33 -12.02 -1.99
CA PHE A 249 -9.18 -12.40 -1.17
C PHE A 249 -8.96 -13.91 -1.15
N LYS A 250 -10.03 -14.70 -0.93
CA LYS A 250 -9.94 -16.15 -0.92
C LYS A 250 -9.34 -16.70 -2.21
N ASN A 251 -9.73 -16.14 -3.36
CA ASN A 251 -9.20 -16.53 -4.66
C ASN A 251 -7.71 -16.20 -4.80
N LEU A 252 -7.27 -15.00 -4.40
CA LEU A 252 -5.85 -14.64 -4.45
C LEU A 252 -5.00 -15.46 -3.47
N ILE A 253 -5.48 -15.70 -2.25
CA ILE A 253 -4.72 -16.43 -1.21
C ILE A 253 -4.53 -17.91 -1.58
N ARG A 254 -5.45 -18.50 -2.37
CA ARG A 254 -5.28 -19.87 -2.90
C ARG A 254 -4.07 -20.00 -3.82
N LEU A 255 -3.60 -18.90 -4.40
CA LEU A 255 -2.44 -18.86 -5.29
C LEU A 255 -1.11 -18.62 -4.53
N LEU A 256 -1.15 -18.60 -3.18
CA LEU A 256 0.03 -18.51 -2.28
C LEU A 256 0.49 -19.87 -1.77
#